data_AF-A0A9P9DUL9-F1
#
_entry.id   AF-A0A9P9DUL9-F1
#
_cell.length_a   1.000
_cell.length_b   1.000
_cell.length_c   1.000
_cell.angle_alpha   90.00
_cell.angle_beta   90.00
_cell.angle_gamma   90.00
#
_symmetry.space_group_name_H-M   'P 1'
#
loop_
_entity.id
_entity.type
_entity.pdbx_description
1 polymer ?
#
loop_
_entity_poly.entity_id
_entity_poly.type
_entity_poly.pdbx_seq_one_letter_code
_entity_poly.pdbx_strand_id
1 'polypeptide(L)'
;MTLNITLATVRVYVDSVIVQTLHDFPRRDLEGALLHYQPFDIDKIHPAFRDIRAAWYGMMVFSWSFVWNPNKLAEGPKEFTDFLKPEFKDKLALTYLNDNDAVPYAMQKYGLGWFESLLAQSPRCMRGTATPLAILASPKSIGTATFTSGVGLVPFPPLNITIPTQGNFVSWAQRGVMLKDAPHPEGAKLLHNFMSSDGYQNSTGSWSVRKDVPAPVCHPEIMDISSTNPVDIDWFLAGRVRIERLKLFFENKIGTLQGWSPLIDDL
;
A
#
# COMPACT_ATOMS: atom_id res chain seq x y z
N MET A 1 5.98 -4.54 -9.00
CA MET A 1 5.83 -5.75 -9.85
C MET A 1 4.57 -5.59 -10.68
N THR A 2 4.69 -5.37 -11.98
CA THR A 2 3.54 -5.33 -12.90
C THR A 2 3.12 -6.77 -13.18
N LEU A 3 1.84 -7.09 -13.06
CA LEU A 3 1.33 -8.45 -13.22
C LEU A 3 1.31 -8.85 -14.71
N ASN A 4 2.47 -9.22 -15.25
CA ASN A 4 2.60 -9.83 -16.58
C ASN A 4 2.23 -11.32 -16.51
N ILE A 5 1.03 -11.64 -16.00
CA ILE A 5 0.41 -12.93 -16.30
C ILE A 5 0.00 -12.84 -17.78
N THR A 6 0.78 -13.47 -18.65
CA THR A 6 0.41 -13.71 -20.05
C THR A 6 -0.75 -14.68 -20.07
N LEU A 7 -1.96 -14.13 -20.04
CA LEU A 7 -3.22 -14.86 -20.26
C LEU A 7 -3.43 -15.24 -21.73
N ALA A 8 -2.48 -14.91 -22.61
CA ALA A 8 -2.63 -15.06 -24.05
C ALA A 8 -2.50 -16.51 -24.55
N THR A 9 -1.80 -17.38 -23.84
CA THR A 9 -1.68 -18.81 -24.14
C THR A 9 -0.84 -19.43 -23.03
N VAL A 10 -1.16 -20.66 -22.61
CA VAL A 10 -0.54 -21.47 -21.54
C VAL A 10 -1.34 -21.44 -20.22
N ARG A 11 -1.64 -22.65 -19.73
CA ARG A 11 -2.39 -22.94 -18.50
C ARG A 11 -1.99 -21.98 -17.37
N VAL A 12 -3.00 -21.35 -16.79
CA VAL A 12 -2.84 -20.56 -15.57
C VAL A 12 -2.60 -21.55 -14.41
N TYR A 13 -1.52 -21.35 -13.64
CA TYR A 13 -1.19 -22.17 -12.46
C TYR A 13 -1.57 -21.48 -11.14
N VAL A 14 -2.15 -20.28 -11.23
CA VAL A 14 -2.56 -19.44 -10.10
C VAL A 14 -4.08 -19.44 -10.01
N ASP A 15 -4.60 -19.66 -8.81
CA ASP A 15 -6.05 -19.68 -8.56
C ASP A 15 -6.62 -18.28 -8.29
N SER A 16 -5.89 -17.52 -7.46
CA SER A 16 -6.29 -16.23 -6.92
C SER A 16 -5.12 -15.25 -6.99
N VAL A 17 -5.41 -13.99 -7.32
CA VAL A 17 -4.44 -12.90 -7.34
C VAL A 17 -4.93 -11.78 -6.43
N ILE A 18 -4.10 -11.37 -5.45
CA ILE A 18 -4.41 -10.32 -4.49
C ILE A 18 -3.27 -9.31 -4.49
N VAL A 19 -3.43 -8.19 -5.20
CA VAL A 19 -2.32 -7.24 -5.45
C VAL A 19 -2.77 -5.78 -5.42
N GLN A 20 -1.76 -4.91 -5.32
CA GLN A 20 -1.90 -3.45 -5.25
C GLN A 20 -2.08 -2.79 -6.64
N THR A 21 -1.83 -3.48 -7.75
CA THR A 21 -2.01 -2.92 -9.11
C THR A 21 -3.49 -2.91 -9.51
N LEU A 22 -4.28 -2.13 -8.77
CA LEU A 22 -5.74 -2.13 -8.78
C LEU A 22 -6.33 -1.93 -10.18
N HIS A 23 -5.70 -1.07 -10.97
CA HIS A 23 -6.10 -0.69 -12.32
C HIS A 23 -6.02 -1.83 -13.35
N ASP A 24 -5.31 -2.92 -13.03
CA ASP A 24 -5.20 -4.06 -13.94
C ASP A 24 -6.53 -4.82 -14.04
N PHE A 25 -7.28 -4.93 -12.95
CA PHE A 25 -8.43 -5.85 -12.86
C PHE A 25 -9.61 -5.50 -13.76
N PRO A 26 -10.05 -4.23 -13.91
CA PRO A 26 -11.10 -3.89 -14.87
C PRO A 26 -10.75 -4.29 -16.32
N ARG A 27 -9.48 -4.12 -16.73
CA ARG A 27 -9.02 -4.56 -18.05
C ARG A 27 -9.04 -6.09 -18.16
N ARG A 28 -8.54 -6.81 -17.14
CA ARG A 28 -8.55 -8.28 -17.12
C ARG A 28 -9.97 -8.86 -17.18
N ASP A 29 -10.91 -8.17 -16.56
CA ASP A 29 -12.32 -8.53 -16.64
C ASP A 29 -12.87 -8.41 -18.07
N LEU A 30 -12.59 -7.29 -18.74
CA LEU A 30 -12.98 -7.08 -20.15
C LEU A 30 -12.34 -8.10 -21.10
N GLU A 31 -11.13 -8.58 -20.76
CA GLU A 31 -10.44 -9.67 -21.46
C GLU A 31 -11.08 -11.05 -21.20
N GLY A 32 -12.07 -11.14 -20.31
CA GLY A 32 -12.75 -12.39 -19.96
C GLY A 32 -11.90 -13.34 -19.12
N ALA A 33 -10.86 -12.82 -18.44
CA ALA A 33 -9.89 -13.62 -17.72
C ALA A 33 -10.25 -13.90 -16.25
N LEU A 34 -11.29 -13.24 -15.73
CA LEU A 34 -11.67 -13.32 -14.32
C LEU A 34 -12.92 -14.20 -14.14
N LEU A 35 -12.93 -14.98 -13.06
CA LEU A 35 -14.11 -15.66 -12.57
C LEU A 35 -14.91 -14.67 -11.71
N HIS A 36 -16.17 -14.43 -12.08
CA HIS A 36 -17.10 -13.64 -11.27
C HIS A 36 -17.65 -14.52 -10.16
N TYR A 37 -17.43 -14.12 -8.92
CA TYR A 37 -17.87 -14.88 -7.77
C TYR A 37 -18.21 -13.96 -6.60
N GLN A 38 -19.35 -14.19 -5.99
CA GLN A 38 -19.77 -13.48 -4.80
C GLN A 38 -19.42 -14.31 -3.57
N PRO A 39 -18.40 -13.92 -2.78
CA PRO A 39 -18.19 -14.55 -1.48
C PRO A 39 -19.34 -14.20 -0.54
N PHE A 40 -19.45 -14.97 0.53
CA PHE A 40 -20.35 -14.66 1.63
C PHE A 40 -20.07 -13.25 2.14
N ASP A 41 -21.14 -12.51 2.46
CA ASP A 41 -21.10 -11.13 2.95
C ASP A 41 -20.49 -10.10 1.98
N ILE A 42 -20.48 -10.36 0.67
CA ILE A 42 -20.00 -9.37 -0.32
C ILE A 42 -20.77 -8.04 -0.24
N ASP A 43 -22.04 -8.03 0.17
CA ASP A 43 -22.88 -6.85 0.37
C ASP A 43 -22.47 -5.99 1.57
N LYS A 44 -21.69 -6.58 2.48
CA LYS A 44 -21.06 -5.90 3.61
C LYS A 44 -19.76 -5.21 3.21
N ILE A 45 -19.08 -5.65 2.14
CA ILE A 45 -17.96 -4.90 1.55
C ILE A 45 -18.46 -3.54 1.07
N HIS A 46 -17.72 -2.48 1.40
CA HIS A 46 -18.07 -1.12 0.99
C HIS A 46 -18.23 -1.04 -0.54
N PRO A 47 -19.30 -0.43 -1.09
CA PRO A 47 -19.55 -0.42 -2.54
C PRO A 47 -18.38 0.12 -3.39
N ALA A 48 -17.63 1.10 -2.87
CA ALA A 48 -16.45 1.65 -3.55
C ALA A 48 -15.28 0.65 -3.66
N PHE A 49 -15.29 -0.44 -2.90
CA PHE A 49 -14.26 -1.47 -2.89
C PHE A 49 -14.66 -2.75 -3.62
N ARG A 50 -15.78 -2.79 -4.35
CA ARG A 50 -16.20 -4.00 -5.08
C ARG A 50 -16.77 -3.69 -6.46
N ASP A 51 -16.53 -4.61 -7.39
CA ASP A 51 -17.25 -4.64 -8.66
C ASP A 51 -18.67 -5.18 -8.47
N ILE A 52 -19.64 -4.57 -9.17
CA ILE A 52 -21.05 -4.96 -9.07
C ILE A 52 -21.34 -6.37 -9.57
N ARG A 53 -20.51 -6.90 -10.48
CA ARG A 53 -20.59 -8.29 -10.98
C ARG A 53 -19.68 -9.23 -10.19
N ALA A 54 -18.99 -8.73 -9.18
CA ALA A 54 -18.01 -9.47 -8.39
C ALA A 54 -16.86 -10.05 -9.23
N ALA A 55 -16.42 -9.31 -10.25
CA ALA A 55 -15.18 -9.61 -10.97
C ALA A 55 -13.93 -9.41 -10.10
N TRP A 56 -14.01 -8.45 -9.16
CA TRP A 56 -12.97 -8.12 -8.18
C TRP A 56 -13.60 -7.46 -6.96
N TYR A 57 -12.93 -7.53 -5.82
CA TYR A 57 -13.30 -6.82 -4.60
C TYR A 57 -12.11 -6.64 -3.67
N GLY A 58 -12.21 -5.68 -2.77
CA GLY A 58 -11.24 -5.44 -1.71
C GLY A 58 -11.21 -6.61 -0.73
N MET A 59 -10.02 -7.10 -0.43
CA MET A 59 -9.80 -8.20 0.51
C MET A 59 -9.37 -7.68 1.89
N MET A 60 -8.61 -6.58 1.91
CA MET A 60 -8.08 -5.91 3.09
C MET A 60 -7.73 -4.47 2.74
N VAL A 61 -7.72 -3.57 3.72
CA VAL A 61 -7.24 -2.19 3.52
C VAL A 61 -5.79 -2.10 3.97
N PHE A 62 -4.92 -1.67 3.05
CA PHE A 62 -3.58 -1.22 3.38
C PHE A 62 -3.55 0.29 3.51
N SER A 63 -2.64 0.76 4.35
CA SER A 63 -2.30 2.16 4.48
C SER A 63 -0.81 2.29 4.75
N TRP A 64 -0.24 3.42 4.32
CA TRP A 64 1.05 3.87 4.83
C TRP A 64 0.81 5.04 5.77
N SER A 65 1.28 4.87 6.99
CA SER A 65 1.29 5.88 8.03
C SER A 65 2.71 6.44 8.19
N PHE A 66 2.88 7.44 9.05
CA PHE A 66 4.21 7.81 9.49
C PHE A 66 4.65 6.83 10.55
N VAL A 67 5.57 5.94 10.19
CA VAL A 67 6.15 4.97 11.11
C VAL A 67 7.44 5.54 11.66
N TRP A 68 7.63 5.47 12.98
CA TRP A 68 8.80 6.02 13.65
C TRP A 68 9.18 5.18 14.88
N ASN A 69 10.40 5.36 15.40
CA ASN A 69 10.90 4.62 16.55
C ASN A 69 11.03 5.56 17.79
N PRO A 70 10.19 5.39 18.83
CA PRO A 70 10.25 6.22 20.05
C PRO A 70 11.51 6.06 20.88
N ASN A 71 12.31 5.01 20.67
CA ASN A 71 13.62 4.88 21.32
C ASN A 71 14.67 5.80 20.66
N LYS A 72 14.38 6.35 19.48
CA LYS A 72 15.30 7.21 18.72
C LYS A 72 14.78 8.64 18.53
N LEU A 73 13.48 8.88 18.74
CA LEU A 73 12.82 10.17 18.64
C LEU A 73 11.91 10.36 19.85
N ALA A 74 11.93 11.55 20.45
CA ALA A 74 11.00 11.88 21.53
C ALA A 74 9.56 12.02 21.03
N GLU A 75 9.38 12.63 19.84
CA GLU A 75 8.10 12.77 19.16
C GLU A 75 8.22 12.37 17.68
N GLY A 76 7.18 11.74 17.14
CA GLY A 76 7.10 11.39 15.72
C GLY A 76 6.64 12.55 14.83
N PRO A 77 6.86 12.46 13.51
CA PRO A 77 6.27 13.37 12.53
C PRO A 77 4.74 13.37 12.63
N LYS A 78 4.12 14.55 12.57
CA LYS A 78 2.64 14.73 12.56
C LYS A 78 2.14 15.07 11.16
N GLU A 79 2.92 15.81 10.38
CA GLU A 79 2.62 16.16 8.98
C GLU A 79 3.84 15.92 8.07
N PHE A 80 3.63 15.80 6.76
CA PHE A 80 4.73 15.58 5.80
C PHE A 80 5.81 16.68 5.85
N THR A 81 5.46 17.90 6.24
CA THR A 81 6.44 18.99 6.42
C THR A 81 7.38 18.74 7.59
N ASP A 82 7.00 17.94 8.59
CA ASP A 82 7.87 17.61 9.71
C ASP A 82 9.08 16.79 9.29
N PHE A 83 8.95 15.96 8.25
CA PHE A 83 10.06 15.21 7.67
C PHE A 83 11.18 16.10 7.12
N LEU A 84 10.95 17.41 6.97
CA LEU A 84 11.94 18.39 6.54
C LEU A 84 12.68 19.07 7.71
N LYS A 85 12.34 18.75 8.97
CA LYS A 85 13.03 19.31 10.13
C LYS A 85 14.50 18.84 10.16
N PRO A 86 15.44 19.69 10.61
CA PRO A 86 16.87 19.34 10.64
C PRO A 86 17.20 18.05 11.42
N GLU A 87 16.38 17.67 12.39
CA GLU A 87 16.55 16.45 13.19
C GLU A 87 16.49 15.15 12.36
N PHE A 88 15.85 15.18 11.19
CA PHE A 88 15.68 14.05 10.27
C PHE A 88 16.80 13.92 9.23
N LYS A 89 17.74 14.87 9.17
CA LYS A 89 18.88 14.84 8.27
C LYS A 89 19.67 13.53 8.45
N ASP A 90 19.85 12.80 7.35
CA ASP A 90 20.51 11.48 7.24
C ASP A 90 19.84 10.34 8.03
N LYS A 91 18.62 10.54 8.54
CA LYS A 91 17.91 9.58 9.42
C LYS A 91 16.60 9.04 8.87
N LEU A 92 16.18 9.47 7.68
CA LEU A 92 14.99 8.92 7.04
C LEU A 92 15.32 7.62 6.30
N ALA A 93 14.47 6.60 6.45
CA ALA A 93 14.55 5.36 5.68
C ALA A 93 13.32 5.27 4.78
N LEU A 94 13.49 5.38 3.47
CA LEU A 94 12.39 5.43 2.52
C LEU A 94 12.50 4.29 1.51
N THR A 95 11.36 3.81 1.05
CA THR A 95 11.32 3.00 -0.17
C THR A 95 11.59 3.90 -1.36
N TYR A 96 12.33 3.40 -2.35
CA TYR A 96 12.55 4.10 -3.62
C TYR A 96 11.22 4.56 -4.21
N LEU A 97 11.12 5.86 -4.50
CA LEU A 97 9.88 6.49 -4.97
C LEU A 97 9.46 5.99 -6.37
N ASN A 98 10.39 5.44 -7.13
CA ASN A 98 10.18 4.81 -8.44
C ASN A 98 10.00 3.27 -8.38
N ASP A 99 10.14 2.62 -7.21
CA ASP A 99 9.98 1.16 -7.04
C ASP A 99 8.52 0.77 -6.67
N ASN A 100 7.70 1.72 -6.19
CA ASN A 100 6.29 1.49 -5.87
C ASN A 100 5.38 2.65 -6.32
N ASP A 101 4.39 2.34 -7.15
CA ASP A 101 3.50 3.30 -7.83
C ASP A 101 2.61 4.12 -6.88
N ALA A 102 2.46 3.70 -5.61
CA ALA A 102 1.70 4.46 -4.63
C ALA A 102 2.55 5.52 -3.88
N VAL A 103 3.88 5.46 -3.92
CA VAL A 103 4.73 6.49 -3.28
C VAL A 103 4.54 7.86 -3.94
N PRO A 104 4.52 7.98 -5.27
CA PRO A 104 4.20 9.25 -5.94
C PRO A 104 2.84 9.84 -5.56
N TYR A 105 1.86 9.00 -5.19
CA TYR A 105 0.53 9.45 -4.77
C TYR A 105 0.60 10.27 -3.48
N ALA A 106 1.37 9.79 -2.49
CA ALA A 106 1.54 10.46 -1.19
C ALA A 106 2.07 11.90 -1.30
N MET A 107 2.88 12.15 -2.33
CA MET A 107 3.66 13.38 -2.46
C MET A 107 3.01 14.44 -3.35
N GLN A 108 1.94 14.10 -4.07
CA GLN A 108 1.32 14.99 -5.06
C GLN A 108 0.95 16.36 -4.53
N LYS A 109 0.47 16.42 -3.29
CA LYS A 109 -0.01 17.66 -2.67
C LYS A 109 1.10 18.68 -2.40
N TYR A 110 2.35 18.22 -2.24
CA TYR A 110 3.45 19.06 -1.77
C TYR A 110 4.38 19.59 -2.87
N GLY A 111 4.30 19.00 -4.07
CA GLY A 111 5.00 19.49 -5.25
C GLY A 111 6.53 19.38 -5.19
N LEU A 112 7.18 19.99 -6.19
CA LEU A 112 8.62 19.84 -6.43
C LEU A 112 9.49 20.42 -5.31
N GLY A 113 9.15 21.60 -4.79
CA GLY A 113 9.97 22.27 -3.77
C GLY A 113 10.05 21.50 -2.45
N TRP A 114 8.94 20.86 -2.04
CA TRP A 114 8.96 19.95 -0.90
C TRP A 114 9.80 18.72 -1.18
N PHE A 115 9.68 18.15 -2.38
CA PHE A 115 10.48 16.99 -2.75
C PHE A 115 11.99 17.30 -2.76
N GLU A 116 12.42 18.43 -3.30
CA GLU A 116 13.83 18.84 -3.27
C GLU A 116 14.32 19.08 -1.84
N SER A 117 13.47 19.65 -0.98
CA SER A 117 13.75 19.78 0.46
C SER A 117 13.87 18.41 1.15
N LEU A 118 13.06 17.42 0.75
CA LEU A 118 13.17 16.06 1.26
C LEU A 118 14.49 15.42 0.84
N LEU A 119 14.90 15.58 -0.43
CA LEU A 119 16.20 15.08 -0.89
C LEU A 119 17.36 15.75 -0.16
N ALA A 120 17.23 17.02 0.22
CA ALA A 120 18.21 17.71 1.07
C ALA A 120 18.31 17.09 2.48
N GLN A 121 17.33 16.33 2.94
CA GLN A 121 17.45 15.51 4.16
C GLN A 121 18.32 14.28 3.98
N SER A 122 18.77 13.96 2.76
CA SER A 122 19.61 12.80 2.45
C SER A 122 18.98 11.48 2.99
N PRO A 123 17.74 11.16 2.57
CA PRO A 123 17.09 9.93 3.00
C PRO A 123 17.84 8.72 2.46
N ARG A 124 17.93 7.67 3.26
CA ARG A 124 18.38 6.36 2.79
C ARG A 124 17.23 5.71 2.01
N CYS A 125 17.38 5.60 0.69
CA CYS A 125 16.42 4.91 -0.17
C CYS A 125 16.78 3.42 -0.31
N MET A 126 15.78 2.54 -0.25
CA MET A 126 15.92 1.09 -0.43
C MET A 126 14.72 0.50 -1.16
N ARG A 127 14.86 -0.72 -1.66
CA ARG A 127 13.75 -1.42 -2.31
C ARG A 127 12.83 -2.05 -1.27
N GLY A 128 11.55 -2.18 -1.61
CA GLY A 128 10.55 -2.80 -0.72
C GLY A 128 10.03 -1.88 0.39
N THR A 129 8.74 -2.00 0.67
CA THR A 129 8.04 -1.18 1.69
C THR A 129 8.14 -1.76 3.10
N ALA A 130 8.59 -3.01 3.25
CA ALA A 130 8.86 -3.63 4.55
C ALA A 130 10.27 -3.27 5.07
N THR A 131 11.25 -3.13 4.17
CA THR A 131 12.66 -2.91 4.51
C THR A 131 12.91 -1.68 5.39
N PRO A 132 12.25 -0.52 5.20
CA PRO A 132 12.39 0.60 6.14
C PRO A 132 12.03 0.21 7.58
N LEU A 133 11.04 -0.66 7.80
CA LEU A 133 10.63 -1.06 9.15
C LEU A 133 11.76 -1.79 9.90
N ALA A 134 12.50 -2.67 9.21
CA ALA A 134 13.66 -3.36 9.77
C ALA A 134 14.78 -2.35 10.13
N ILE A 135 15.01 -1.35 9.27
CA ILE A 135 15.97 -0.26 9.52
C ILE A 135 15.56 0.58 10.74
N LEU A 136 14.29 0.90 10.89
CA LEU A 136 13.77 1.65 12.03
C LEU A 136 13.88 0.83 13.33
N ALA A 137 13.54 -0.46 13.28
CA ALA A 137 13.55 -1.34 14.45
C ALA A 137 14.97 -1.71 14.92
N SER A 138 15.95 -1.73 14.03
CA SER A 138 17.33 -2.09 14.36
C SER A 138 17.99 -1.06 15.30
N PRO A 139 18.54 -1.49 16.45
CA PRO A 139 19.28 -0.60 17.36
C PRO A 139 20.64 -0.15 16.77
N LYS A 140 21.15 -0.84 15.75
CA LYS A 140 22.42 -0.50 15.07
C LYS A 140 22.25 0.54 13.96
N SER A 141 21.01 0.86 13.61
CA SER A 141 20.67 1.79 12.54
C SER A 141 20.34 3.18 13.10
N ILE A 142 20.79 4.23 12.42
CA ILE A 142 20.41 5.61 12.73
C ILE A 142 19.04 6.00 12.18
N GLY A 143 18.40 5.14 11.37
CA GLY A 143 17.09 5.41 10.77
C GLY A 143 16.00 5.55 11.83
N THR A 144 15.20 6.62 11.74
CA THR A 144 14.25 7.00 12.79
C THR A 144 12.79 7.04 12.33
N ALA A 145 12.52 7.39 11.08
CA ALA A 145 11.17 7.56 10.57
C ALA A 145 11.04 7.23 9.07
N THR A 146 9.82 6.90 8.66
CA THR A 146 9.42 6.67 7.27
C THR A 146 7.94 7.04 7.05
N PHE A 147 7.60 7.41 5.82
CA PHE A 147 6.21 7.59 5.36
C PHE A 147 5.85 6.65 4.19
N THR A 148 6.74 5.73 3.82
CA THR A 148 6.58 4.81 2.67
C THR A 148 6.31 3.37 3.08
N SER A 149 5.91 3.16 4.35
CA SER A 149 5.68 1.85 4.95
C SER A 149 4.41 1.88 5.80
N GLY A 150 3.87 0.69 6.12
CA GLY A 150 2.71 0.54 6.99
C GLY A 150 2.87 -0.65 7.93
N VAL A 151 2.41 -0.49 9.16
CA VAL A 151 2.37 -1.55 10.20
C VAL A 151 0.95 -1.83 10.69
N GLY A 152 -0.07 -1.34 9.97
CA GLY A 152 -1.46 -1.31 10.44
C GLY A 152 -1.72 -0.15 11.39
N LEU A 153 -2.81 -0.25 12.15
CA LEU A 153 -3.25 0.74 13.15
C LEU A 153 -2.85 0.38 14.57
N VAL A 154 -2.45 -0.87 14.79
CA VAL A 154 -1.94 -1.35 16.07
C VAL A 154 -0.42 -1.47 15.95
N PRO A 155 0.36 -0.45 16.33
CA PRO A 155 1.81 -0.52 16.25
C PRO A 155 2.37 -1.58 17.20
N PHE A 156 3.56 -2.09 16.90
CA PHE A 156 4.29 -3.05 17.73
C PHE A 156 5.68 -2.51 18.08
N PRO A 157 6.21 -2.77 19.30
CA PRO A 157 7.52 -2.29 19.70
C PRO A 157 8.64 -2.74 18.76
N PRO A 158 9.65 -1.89 18.48
CA PRO A 158 9.83 -0.53 19.01
C PRO A 158 9.20 0.54 18.10
N LEU A 159 8.27 0.18 17.22
CA LEU A 159 7.68 1.11 16.26
C LEU A 159 6.42 1.75 16.83
N ASN A 160 6.18 2.98 16.40
CA ASN A 160 4.95 3.70 16.63
C ASN A 160 4.48 4.33 15.31
N ILE A 161 3.21 4.71 15.26
CA ILE A 161 2.60 5.33 14.09
C ILE A 161 2.05 6.70 14.40
N THR A 162 1.97 7.53 13.36
CA THR A 162 1.19 8.76 13.37
C THR A 162 0.46 8.86 12.03
N ILE A 163 -0.80 9.29 12.09
CA ILE A 163 -1.63 9.51 10.89
C ILE A 163 -1.70 11.02 10.68
N PRO A 164 -1.27 11.54 9.53
CA PRO A 164 -1.39 12.97 9.25
C PRO A 164 -2.86 13.37 9.14
N THR A 165 -3.15 14.62 9.50
CA THR A 165 -4.51 15.18 9.45
C THR A 165 -4.71 16.11 8.26
N GLN A 166 -3.63 16.69 7.73
CA GLN A 166 -3.67 17.62 6.61
C GLN A 166 -3.05 17.03 5.34
N GLY A 167 -2.00 16.22 5.48
CA GLY A 167 -1.39 15.52 4.34
C GLY A 167 -2.28 14.46 3.71
N ASN A 168 -1.87 13.96 2.54
CA ASN A 168 -2.56 12.87 1.87
C ASN A 168 -1.77 11.57 2.07
N PHE A 169 -2.00 10.86 3.18
CA PHE A 169 -1.39 9.55 3.35
C PHE A 169 -2.02 8.52 2.42
N VAL A 170 -1.26 7.48 2.09
CA VAL A 170 -1.67 6.47 1.13
C VAL A 170 -2.55 5.45 1.84
N SER A 171 -3.72 5.15 1.29
CA SER A 171 -4.53 4.00 1.67
C SER A 171 -5.19 3.41 0.44
N TRP A 172 -5.50 2.12 0.47
CA TRP A 172 -6.23 1.44 -0.61
C TRP A 172 -6.81 0.11 -0.14
N ALA A 173 -7.89 -0.32 -0.77
CA ALA A 173 -8.37 -1.70 -0.66
C ALA A 173 -7.58 -2.60 -1.62
N GLN A 174 -6.79 -3.52 -1.09
CA GLN A 174 -6.08 -4.52 -1.88
C GLN A 174 -7.10 -5.38 -2.63
N ARG A 175 -7.08 -5.35 -3.95
CA ARG A 175 -8.06 -6.09 -4.76
C ARG A 175 -7.64 -7.55 -4.90
N GLY A 176 -8.59 -8.43 -4.65
CA GLY A 176 -8.53 -9.85 -4.94
C GLY A 176 -9.38 -10.19 -6.16
N VAL A 177 -8.88 -11.11 -6.99
CA VAL A 177 -9.61 -11.72 -8.10
C VAL A 177 -9.36 -13.21 -8.14
N MET A 178 -10.26 -13.93 -8.81
CA MET A 178 -10.03 -15.32 -9.20
C MET A 178 -9.89 -15.40 -10.71
N LEU A 179 -8.98 -16.25 -11.16
CA LEU A 179 -8.74 -16.44 -12.59
C LEU A 179 -9.79 -17.43 -13.13
N LYS A 180 -10.33 -17.15 -14.32
CA LYS A 180 -11.39 -17.95 -14.94
C LYS A 180 -10.99 -19.42 -15.12
N ASP A 181 -9.74 -19.63 -15.51
CA ASP A 181 -9.15 -20.96 -15.75
C ASP A 181 -8.28 -21.42 -14.57
N ALA A 182 -8.63 -20.99 -13.33
CA ALA A 182 -7.97 -21.43 -12.10
C ALA A 182 -8.00 -22.98 -11.99
N PRO A 183 -6.88 -23.65 -11.67
CA PRO A 183 -6.85 -25.11 -11.52
C PRO A 183 -7.65 -25.63 -10.31
N HIS A 184 -7.85 -24.81 -9.28
CA HIS A 184 -8.55 -25.13 -8.03
C HIS A 184 -9.60 -24.05 -7.66
N PRO A 185 -10.67 -23.89 -8.45
CA PRO A 185 -11.63 -22.80 -8.27
C PRO A 185 -12.35 -22.84 -6.91
N GLU A 186 -12.64 -24.03 -6.37
CA GLU A 186 -13.26 -24.15 -5.04
C GLU A 186 -12.32 -23.76 -3.90
N GLY A 187 -11.02 -24.01 -4.05
CA GLY A 187 -10.01 -23.54 -3.10
C GLY A 187 -9.89 -22.01 -3.13
N ALA A 188 -9.95 -21.42 -4.33
CA ALA A 188 -9.99 -19.97 -4.50
C ALA A 188 -11.23 -19.36 -3.83
N LYS A 189 -12.42 -19.92 -4.05
CA LYS A 189 -13.67 -19.49 -3.40
C LYS A 189 -13.58 -19.60 -1.87
N LEU A 190 -13.02 -20.69 -1.35
CA LEU A 190 -12.85 -20.86 0.10
C LEU A 190 -11.94 -19.77 0.69
N LEU A 191 -10.81 -19.47 0.05
CA LEU A 191 -9.93 -18.38 0.46
C LEU A 191 -10.66 -17.04 0.48
N HIS A 192 -11.45 -16.75 -0.56
CA HIS A 192 -12.17 -15.49 -0.66
C HIS A 192 -13.28 -15.36 0.39
N ASN A 193 -14.00 -16.44 0.71
CA ASN A 193 -14.93 -16.48 1.85
C ASN A 193 -14.23 -16.32 3.20
N PHE A 194 -13.07 -16.97 3.38
CA PHE A 194 -12.29 -16.84 4.61
C PHE A 194 -11.87 -15.39 4.82
N MET A 195 -11.34 -14.73 3.79
CA MET A 195 -10.91 -13.34 3.88
C MET A 195 -12.09 -12.36 4.02
N SER A 196 -13.30 -12.67 3.56
CA SER A 196 -14.48 -11.83 3.83
C SER A 196 -15.13 -12.09 5.19
N SER A 197 -14.76 -13.19 5.87
CA SER A 197 -15.35 -13.58 7.16
C SER A 197 -15.12 -12.56 8.27
N ASP A 198 -16.01 -12.59 9.28
CA ASP A 198 -15.89 -11.75 10.48
C ASP A 198 -14.53 -11.96 11.16
N GLY A 199 -14.10 -13.21 11.33
CA GLY A 199 -12.84 -13.55 12.00
C GLY A 199 -11.62 -12.95 11.32
N TYR A 200 -11.54 -13.05 9.98
CA TYR A 200 -10.44 -12.43 9.24
C TYR A 200 -10.50 -10.91 9.33
N GLN A 201 -11.65 -10.30 9.02
CA GLN A 201 -11.76 -8.84 8.95
C GLN A 201 -11.51 -8.16 10.31
N ASN A 202 -11.84 -8.80 11.43
CA ASN A 202 -11.54 -8.30 12.77
C ASN A 202 -10.09 -8.56 13.24
N SER A 203 -9.31 -9.42 12.57
CA SER A 203 -7.96 -9.82 13.03
C SER A 203 -6.81 -9.07 12.38
N THR A 204 -7.07 -8.24 11.36
CA THR A 204 -6.00 -7.62 10.55
C THR A 204 -5.23 -6.50 11.26
N GLY A 205 -5.77 -5.94 12.35
CA GLY A 205 -5.18 -4.79 13.03
C GLY A 205 -5.15 -3.51 12.19
N SER A 206 -5.98 -3.44 11.14
CA SER A 206 -6.12 -2.32 10.20
C SER A 206 -7.61 -2.01 9.97
N TRP A 207 -7.91 -1.06 9.09
CA TRP A 207 -9.29 -0.86 8.61
C TRP A 207 -9.79 -2.08 7.84
N SER A 208 -11.09 -2.34 7.93
CA SER A 208 -11.75 -3.38 7.15
C SER A 208 -12.22 -2.83 5.81
N VAL A 209 -12.33 -3.72 4.81
CA VAL A 209 -13.08 -3.41 3.57
C VAL A 209 -14.60 -3.48 3.78
N ARG A 210 -15.06 -4.07 4.88
CA ARG A 210 -16.46 -4.20 5.24
C ARG A 210 -16.92 -2.99 6.05
N LYS A 211 -18.12 -2.50 5.74
CA LYS A 211 -18.75 -1.35 6.40
C LYS A 211 -19.36 -1.67 7.77
N ASP A 212 -19.50 -2.95 8.10
CA ASP A 212 -20.08 -3.42 9.37
C ASP A 212 -19.03 -3.86 10.39
N VAL A 213 -17.74 -3.80 10.02
CA VAL A 213 -16.62 -4.02 10.93
C VAL A 213 -16.08 -2.65 11.33
N PRO A 214 -16.19 -2.25 12.61
CA PRO A 214 -15.77 -0.92 13.04
C PRO A 214 -14.26 -0.75 12.92
N ALA A 215 -13.80 0.47 12.66
CA ALA A 215 -12.40 0.83 12.74
C ALA A 215 -11.82 0.50 14.14
N PRO A 216 -10.52 0.17 14.23
CA PRO A 216 -9.85 0.01 15.52
C PRO A 216 -10.03 1.22 16.44
N VAL A 217 -10.03 0.96 17.75
CA VAL A 217 -10.23 1.97 18.80
C VAL A 217 -9.29 3.17 18.57
N CYS A 218 -9.83 4.38 18.77
CA CYS A 218 -9.15 5.67 18.55
C CYS A 218 -8.88 6.03 17.08
N HIS A 219 -9.39 5.26 16.10
CA HIS A 219 -9.33 5.63 14.69
C HIS A 219 -10.74 5.87 14.11
N PRO A 220 -10.93 6.93 13.31
CA PRO A 220 -12.12 7.08 12.49
C PRO A 220 -12.19 5.99 11.40
N GLU A 221 -13.37 5.79 10.83
CA GLU A 221 -13.55 4.93 9.65
C GLU A 221 -12.75 5.47 8.47
N ILE A 222 -12.11 4.58 7.67
CA ILE A 222 -11.20 4.99 6.58
C ILE A 222 -11.87 5.90 5.55
N MET A 223 -13.17 5.72 5.33
CA MET A 223 -13.96 6.53 4.39
C MET A 223 -14.27 7.94 4.92
N ASP A 224 -14.12 8.17 6.23
CA ASP A 224 -14.40 9.46 6.89
C ASP A 224 -13.12 10.30 7.11
N ILE A 225 -11.95 9.78 6.72
CA ILE A 225 -10.66 10.44 6.93
C ILE A 225 -10.33 11.38 5.76
N SER A 226 -10.32 12.68 6.02
CA SER A 226 -10.03 13.70 4.99
C SER A 226 -8.57 13.71 4.48
N SER A 227 -7.63 13.16 5.25
CA SER A 227 -6.21 13.06 4.92
C SER A 227 -5.85 11.81 4.10
N THR A 228 -6.82 11.07 3.60
CA THR A 228 -6.60 10.02 2.60
C THR A 228 -7.80 9.85 1.70
N ASN A 229 -7.63 9.13 0.61
CA ASN A 229 -8.74 8.70 -0.23
C ASN A 229 -8.43 7.31 -0.78
N PRO A 230 -9.00 6.24 -0.19
CA PRO A 230 -8.71 4.86 -0.60
C PRO A 230 -9.31 4.48 -1.96
N VAL A 231 -10.14 5.35 -2.55
CA VAL A 231 -10.78 5.14 -3.85
C VAL A 231 -10.02 5.86 -4.96
N ASP A 232 -9.55 7.09 -4.72
CA ASP A 232 -8.88 7.93 -5.72
C ASP A 232 -7.53 7.35 -6.19
N ILE A 233 -6.85 6.59 -5.32
CA ILE A 233 -5.59 5.93 -5.68
C ILE A 233 -5.73 5.00 -6.89
N ASP A 234 -6.89 4.37 -7.11
CA ASP A 234 -7.13 3.52 -8.27
C ASP A 234 -7.07 4.33 -9.58
N TRP A 235 -7.69 5.51 -9.60
CA TRP A 235 -7.62 6.44 -10.73
C TRP A 235 -6.21 6.93 -10.98
N PHE A 236 -5.47 7.20 -9.90
CA PHE A 236 -4.06 7.57 -10.02
C PHE A 236 -3.22 6.46 -10.66
N LEU A 237 -3.36 5.22 -10.17
CA LEU A 237 -2.64 4.05 -10.68
C LEU A 237 -3.04 3.71 -12.13
N ALA A 238 -4.30 3.95 -12.52
CA ALA A 238 -4.77 3.77 -13.90
C ALA A 238 -4.11 4.74 -14.89
N GLY A 239 -3.63 5.90 -14.42
CA GLY A 239 -2.93 6.90 -15.23
C GLY A 239 -1.52 6.49 -15.65
N ARG A 240 -1.35 5.38 -16.37
CA ARG A 240 -0.03 4.77 -16.64
C ARG A 240 0.99 5.70 -17.25
N VAL A 241 0.62 6.51 -18.23
CA VAL A 241 1.55 7.50 -18.82
C VAL A 241 2.06 8.50 -17.78
N ARG A 242 1.20 8.94 -16.86
CA ARG A 242 1.57 9.84 -15.76
C ARG A 242 2.52 9.14 -14.78
N ILE A 243 2.21 7.90 -14.40
CA ILE A 243 3.06 7.10 -13.48
C ILE A 243 4.45 6.87 -14.07
N GLU A 244 4.55 6.44 -15.33
CA GLU A 244 5.85 6.19 -15.95
C GLU A 244 6.69 7.47 -16.08
N ARG A 245 6.06 8.62 -16.39
CA ARG A 245 6.74 9.93 -16.38
C ARG A 245 7.24 10.30 -14.98
N LEU A 246 6.45 10.05 -13.94
CA LEU A 246 6.85 10.30 -12.54
C LEU A 246 8.02 9.41 -12.13
N LYS A 247 8.02 8.13 -12.51
CA LYS A 247 9.14 7.21 -12.23
C LYS A 247 10.44 7.71 -12.85
N LEU A 248 10.42 8.07 -14.13
CA LEU A 248 11.58 8.64 -14.81
C LEU A 248 12.04 9.95 -14.17
N PHE A 249 11.08 10.80 -13.77
CA PHE A 249 11.38 12.03 -13.05
C PHE A 249 12.08 11.76 -11.70
N PHE A 250 11.58 10.81 -10.91
CA PHE A 250 12.21 10.45 -9.63
C PHE A 250 13.57 9.80 -9.83
N GLU A 251 13.70 8.87 -10.77
CA GLU A 251 14.97 8.22 -11.12
C GLU A 251 16.05 9.25 -11.49
N ASN A 252 15.71 10.27 -12.28
CA ASN A 252 16.63 11.35 -12.60
C ASN A 252 17.10 12.14 -11.36
N LYS A 253 16.32 12.17 -10.28
CA LYS A 253 16.62 12.93 -9.05
C LYS A 253 17.29 12.07 -7.97
N ILE A 254 16.99 10.77 -7.90
CA ILE A 254 17.45 9.87 -6.82
C ILE A 254 18.35 8.72 -7.30
N GLY A 255 18.57 8.62 -8.60
CA GLY A 255 19.31 7.52 -9.24
C GLY A 255 18.45 6.29 -9.53
N THR A 256 19.06 5.33 -10.21
CA THR A 256 18.47 4.02 -10.49
C THR A 256 18.35 3.19 -9.23
N LEU A 257 17.39 2.26 -9.21
CA LEU A 257 17.16 1.36 -8.08
C LEU A 257 18.44 0.59 -7.72
N GLN A 258 18.93 0.77 -6.49
CA GLN A 258 20.06 0.03 -5.94
C GLN A 258 19.61 -1.02 -4.93
N GLY A 259 20.43 -2.05 -4.75
CA GLY A 259 20.20 -3.13 -3.79
C GLY A 259 19.41 -4.31 -4.36
N TRP A 260 19.43 -5.41 -3.61
CA TRP A 260 18.74 -6.64 -3.97
C TRP A 260 17.22 -6.46 -3.99
N SER A 261 16.53 -7.35 -4.70
CA SER A 261 15.08 -7.40 -4.60
C SER A 261 14.70 -7.80 -3.17
N PRO A 262 13.62 -7.22 -2.59
CA PRO A 262 13.10 -7.63 -1.28
C PRO A 262 12.65 -9.10 -1.20
N LEU A 263 12.65 -9.82 -2.32
CA LEU A 263 12.35 -11.25 -2.36
C LEU A 263 13.56 -12.12 -2.01
N ILE A 264 14.76 -11.55 -2.01
CA ILE A 264 16.04 -12.25 -1.85
C ILE A 264 17.05 -11.42 -1.05
N ASP A 265 16.64 -10.34 -0.37
CA ASP A 265 17.53 -9.59 0.50
C ASP A 265 17.59 -10.21 1.91
N ASP A 266 18.71 -10.04 2.59
CA ASP A 266 18.97 -10.57 3.93
C ASP A 266 18.61 -9.56 5.04
N LEU A 267 17.64 -8.66 4.78
CA LEU A 267 17.27 -7.53 5.65
C LEU A 267 16.03 -7.77 6.50
#